data_AF-A0A1I9G925-F1
#
_entry.id   AF-A0A1I9G925-F1
#
_cell.length_a   1.000
_cell.length_b   1.000
_cell.length_c   1.000
_cell.angle_alpha   90.00
_cell.angle_beta   90.00
_cell.angle_gamma   90.00
#
_symmetry.space_group_name_H-M   'P 1'
#
loop_
_entity.id
_entity.type
_entity.pdbx_description
1 polymer ?
#
loop_
_entity_poly.entity_id
_entity_poly.type
_entity_poly.pdbx_seq_one_letter_code
_entity_poly.pdbx_strand_id
1 'polypeptide(L)'
;LLLWDRDQRSYNYYVEISMDQEVWIRVVDHSNYLCRSRQMLYFTPRVVNFIRIVGTYNTVNNSFHLVSIEAMYTSEPFDVDPVTTLLVPSANVATIANNAIVIEGVSRSRNALINGETSNYDWDNGYTCHQLGSGAIIVQLPQPYLIDSMRLLLWDCDDRHYSYYVEVSCDNT
;
A
#
# COMPACT_ATOMS: atom_id res chain seq x y z
N LEU A 1 11.46 -0.51 -4.78
CA LEU A 1 12.11 0.56 -3.97
C LEU A 1 11.82 0.31 -2.49
N LEU A 2 12.69 0.72 -1.57
CA LEU A 2 12.39 0.77 -0.15
C LEU A 2 12.47 2.22 0.33
N LEU A 3 11.34 2.78 0.75
CA LEU A 3 11.26 4.12 1.36
C LEU A 3 11.62 4.05 2.86
N TRP A 4 11.48 5.16 3.57
CA TRP A 4 11.81 5.25 4.99
C TRP A 4 10.80 4.52 5.89
N ASP A 5 11.26 3.46 6.57
CA ASP A 5 10.42 2.59 7.41
C ASP A 5 10.63 2.75 8.94
N ARG A 6 11.24 3.85 9.38
CA ARG A 6 11.43 4.09 10.84
C ARG A 6 10.23 4.78 11.50
N ASP A 7 9.31 5.36 10.73
CA ASP A 7 8.07 5.99 11.19
C ASP A 7 6.99 5.92 10.10
N GLN A 8 5.83 6.54 10.33
CA GLN A 8 4.66 6.48 9.44
C GLN A 8 4.66 7.55 8.33
N ARG A 9 5.80 8.18 8.04
CA ARG A 9 5.85 9.17 6.96
C ARG A 9 5.55 8.56 5.60
N SER A 10 4.97 9.38 4.74
CA SER A 10 4.65 9.01 3.36
C SER A 10 5.25 10.03 2.40
N TYR A 11 5.45 9.61 1.15
CA TYR A 11 6.11 10.36 0.11
C TYR A 11 5.28 10.36 -1.16
N ASN A 12 5.34 11.46 -1.91
CA ASN A 12 4.98 11.46 -3.32
C ASN A 12 6.27 11.49 -4.13
N TYR A 13 6.28 10.80 -5.26
CA TYR A 13 7.46 10.73 -6.12
C TYR A 13 7.10 10.28 -7.54
N TYR A 14 8.04 10.43 -8.46
CA TYR A 14 7.98 9.79 -9.77
C TYR A 14 9.31 9.14 -10.12
N VAL A 15 9.26 8.20 -11.08
CA VAL A 15 10.43 7.49 -11.59
C VAL A 15 10.54 7.71 -13.08
N GLU A 16 11.73 8.13 -13.50
CA GLU A 16 12.09 8.32 -14.90
C GLU A 16 13.31 7.47 -15.24
N ILE A 17 13.37 7.06 -16.51
CA ILE A 17 14.47 6.27 -17.06
C ILE A 17 15.03 6.93 -18.31
N SER A 18 16.31 6.72 -18.55
CA SER A 18 17.02 7.28 -19.70
C SER A 18 18.15 6.37 -20.18
N MET A 19 18.52 6.51 -21.45
CA MET A 19 19.72 5.90 -22.03
C MET A 19 20.91 6.86 -22.09
N ASP A 20 20.66 8.17 -22.11
CA ASP A 20 21.64 9.22 -22.45
C ASP A 20 21.71 10.38 -21.45
N GLN A 21 20.84 10.41 -20.43
CA GLN A 21 20.61 11.52 -19.49
C GLN A 21 20.03 12.80 -20.09
N GLU A 22 19.70 12.81 -21.38
CA GLU A 22 19.07 13.95 -22.07
C GLU A 22 17.58 13.71 -22.23
N VAL A 23 17.21 12.53 -22.77
CA VAL A 23 15.82 12.13 -22.96
C VAL A 23 15.39 11.25 -21.79
N TRP A 24 14.42 11.76 -21.03
CA TRP A 24 13.84 11.07 -19.88
C TRP A 24 12.42 10.65 -20.15
N ILE A 25 12.06 9.46 -19.70
CA ILE A 25 10.71 8.92 -19.86
C ILE A 25 10.20 8.51 -18.49
N ARG A 26 9.08 9.11 -18.09
CA ARG A 26 8.39 8.79 -16.85
C ARG A 26 7.69 7.45 -16.98
N VAL A 27 8.09 6.50 -16.14
CA VAL A 27 7.53 5.14 -16.11
C VAL A 27 6.61 4.91 -14.92
N VAL A 28 6.74 5.72 -13.88
CA VAL A 28 5.86 5.73 -12.70
C VAL A 28 5.61 7.18 -12.32
N ASP A 29 4.34 7.54 -12.13
CA ASP A 29 3.96 8.85 -11.60
C ASP A 29 3.09 8.71 -10.35
N HIS A 30 3.73 8.75 -9.19
CA HIS A 30 3.06 8.79 -7.89
C HIS A 30 3.13 10.19 -7.25
N SER A 31 3.14 11.25 -8.08
CA SER A 31 3.27 12.63 -7.58
C SER A 31 2.10 13.10 -6.71
N ASN A 32 0.98 12.37 -6.73
CA ASN A 32 -0.25 12.68 -6.00
C ASN A 32 -0.71 11.54 -5.08
N TYR A 33 0.15 10.56 -4.78
CA TYR A 33 -0.21 9.44 -3.92
C TYR A 33 0.77 9.30 -2.75
N LEU A 34 0.22 9.16 -1.54
CA LEU A 34 1.00 8.92 -0.33
C LEU A 34 1.55 7.50 -0.33
N CYS A 35 2.85 7.36 -0.57
CA CYS A 35 3.55 6.09 -0.62
C CYS A 35 4.49 5.90 0.57
N ARG A 36 4.60 4.69 1.11
CA ARG A 36 5.45 4.36 2.27
C ARG A 36 6.04 2.95 2.16
N SER A 37 7.10 2.67 2.89
CA SER A 37 7.71 1.33 2.90
C SER A 37 8.13 0.82 1.52
N ARG A 38 8.11 -0.50 1.32
CA ARG A 38 8.49 -1.15 0.07
C ARG A 38 7.46 -0.85 -1.02
N GLN A 39 7.98 -0.41 -2.16
CA GLN A 39 7.23 -0.09 -3.36
C GLN A 39 7.53 -1.12 -4.45
N MET A 40 6.47 -1.73 -4.96
CA MET A 40 6.47 -2.68 -6.07
C MET A 40 6.01 -1.94 -7.33
N LEU A 41 6.98 -1.63 -8.18
CA LEU A 41 6.79 -0.81 -9.36
C LEU A 41 6.99 -1.66 -10.60
N TYR A 42 5.96 -1.73 -11.44
CA TYR A 42 5.97 -2.48 -12.68
C TYR A 42 5.67 -1.54 -13.85
N PHE A 43 6.34 -1.73 -14.96
CA PHE A 43 6.16 -0.96 -16.18
C PHE A 43 6.62 -1.78 -17.37
N THR A 44 6.21 -1.36 -18.58
CA THR A 44 6.62 -2.05 -19.82
C THR A 44 8.15 -2.16 -19.89
N PRO A 45 8.74 -3.33 -20.21
CA PRO A 45 10.19 -3.49 -20.27
C PRO A 45 10.86 -2.54 -21.27
N ARG A 46 11.97 -1.92 -20.88
CA ARG A 46 12.73 -0.97 -21.70
C ARG A 46 14.23 -1.13 -21.46
N VAL A 47 15.04 -0.75 -22.45
CA VAL A 47 16.49 -0.63 -22.26
C VAL A 47 16.74 0.63 -21.43
N VAL A 48 17.50 0.49 -20.34
CA VAL A 48 17.75 1.55 -19.35
C VAL A 48 19.22 1.57 -18.98
N ASN A 49 19.81 2.76 -18.94
CA ASN A 49 21.16 2.98 -18.41
C ASN A 49 21.14 3.85 -17.15
N PHE A 50 20.20 4.79 -17.08
CA PHE A 50 20.04 5.73 -15.98
C PHE A 50 18.62 5.66 -15.41
N ILE A 51 18.51 5.63 -14.09
CA ILE A 51 17.24 5.69 -13.34
C ILE A 51 17.27 6.95 -12.48
N ARG A 52 16.24 7.79 -12.60
CA ARG A 52 16.04 9.00 -11.80
C ARG A 52 14.78 8.85 -10.98
N ILE A 53 14.92 9.00 -9.67
CA ILE A 53 13.80 9.00 -8.71
C ILE A 53 13.72 10.38 -8.10
N VAL A 54 12.55 11.02 -8.20
CA VAL A 54 12.35 12.38 -7.71
C VAL A 54 11.21 12.38 -6.72
N GLY A 55 11.52 12.68 -5.45
CA GLY A 55 10.50 12.97 -4.45
C GLY A 55 9.91 14.35 -4.66
N THR A 56 8.58 14.44 -4.60
CA THR A 56 7.82 15.69 -4.78
C THR A 56 7.12 16.14 -3.51
N TYR A 57 6.90 15.23 -2.55
CA TYR A 57 6.29 15.53 -1.26
C TYR A 57 6.77 14.55 -0.19
N ASN A 58 6.77 15.00 1.07
CA ASN A 58 7.01 14.18 2.26
C ASN A 58 6.18 14.77 3.42
N THR A 59 5.45 13.92 4.13
CA THR A 59 4.54 14.34 5.22
C THR A 59 5.23 14.91 6.46
N VAL A 60 6.55 14.71 6.62
CA VAL A 60 7.31 15.09 7.82
C VAL A 60 8.27 16.26 7.59
N ASN A 61 8.97 16.29 6.46
CA ASN A 61 9.96 17.34 6.15
C ASN A 61 10.25 17.45 4.64
N ASN A 62 11.19 18.30 4.25
CA ASN A 62 11.48 18.58 2.84
C ASN A 62 12.51 17.64 2.17
N SER A 63 12.87 16.52 2.81
CA SER A 63 13.86 15.59 2.28
C SER A 63 13.20 14.30 1.78
N PHE A 64 13.49 13.87 0.55
CA PHE A 64 13.10 12.54 0.07
C PHE A 64 14.12 11.50 0.51
N HIS A 65 13.65 10.40 1.12
CA HIS A 65 14.54 9.36 1.64
C HIS A 65 14.25 8.04 0.92
N LEU A 66 15.28 7.48 0.29
CA LEU A 66 15.25 6.18 -0.36
C LEU A 66 16.31 5.29 0.30
N VAL A 67 15.87 4.19 0.90
CA VAL A 67 16.72 3.26 1.64
C VAL A 67 17.37 2.23 0.72
N SER A 68 16.63 1.74 -0.27
CA SER A 68 17.15 0.75 -1.24
C SER A 68 16.42 0.84 -2.59
N ILE A 69 17.13 0.46 -3.66
CA ILE A 69 16.61 0.33 -5.03
C ILE A 69 17.05 -1.01 -5.62
N GLU A 70 16.13 -1.65 -6.32
CA GLU A 70 16.35 -2.88 -7.08
C GLU A 70 15.71 -2.66 -8.47
N ALA A 71 16.38 -3.11 -9.53
CA ALA A 71 15.87 -3.08 -10.90
C ALA A 71 15.96 -4.49 -11.48
N MET A 72 14.82 -5.05 -11.88
CA MET A 72 14.71 -6.46 -12.26
C MET A 72 13.81 -6.63 -13.48
N TYR A 73 13.98 -7.75 -14.18
CA TYR A 73 13.01 -8.27 -15.11
C TYR A 73 12.19 -9.37 -14.41
N THR A 74 10.89 -9.42 -14.64
CA THR A 74 10.00 -10.47 -14.11
C THR A 74 9.29 -11.19 -15.25
N SER A 75 9.15 -12.51 -15.13
CA SER A 75 8.28 -13.32 -16.00
C SER A 75 6.87 -13.48 -15.44
N GLU A 76 6.67 -13.11 -14.16
CA GLU A 76 5.34 -13.14 -13.55
C GLU A 76 4.43 -12.11 -14.22
N PRO A 77 3.19 -12.49 -14.58
CA PRO A 77 2.24 -11.55 -15.16
C PRO A 77 1.87 -10.48 -14.13
N PHE A 78 1.83 -9.24 -14.58
CA PHE A 78 1.34 -8.09 -13.83
C PHE A 78 0.46 -7.25 -14.74
N ASP A 79 -0.46 -6.52 -14.14
CA ASP A 79 -1.30 -5.56 -14.84
C ASP A 79 -1.18 -4.19 -14.18
N VAL A 80 -0.96 -3.17 -14.99
CA VAL A 80 -0.74 -1.78 -14.56
C VAL A 80 -1.58 -0.91 -15.44
N ASP A 81 -2.38 -0.04 -14.82
CA ASP A 81 -3.20 0.88 -15.58
C ASP A 81 -2.31 1.88 -16.34
N PRO A 82 -2.45 1.98 -17.67
CA PRO A 82 -1.56 2.82 -18.48
C PRO A 82 -1.74 4.31 -18.23
N VAL A 83 -2.83 4.74 -17.58
CA VAL A 83 -3.11 6.15 -17.29
C VAL A 83 -2.49 6.56 -15.96
N THR A 84 -2.77 5.80 -14.90
CA THR A 84 -2.36 6.13 -13.52
C THR A 84 -1.02 5.52 -13.13
N THR A 85 -0.52 4.54 -13.90
CA THR A 85 0.68 3.74 -13.59
C THR A 85 0.56 2.90 -12.31
N LEU A 86 -0.67 2.72 -11.79
CA LEU A 86 -0.96 1.96 -10.59
C LEU A 86 -1.07 0.47 -10.90
N LEU A 87 -0.55 -0.35 -9.98
CA LEU A 87 -0.65 -1.81 -10.06
C LEU A 87 -2.10 -2.26 -9.80
N VAL A 88 -2.61 -3.12 -10.67
CA VAL A 88 -3.79 -3.95 -10.44
C VAL A 88 -3.31 -5.24 -9.74
N PRO A 89 -3.57 -5.42 -8.44
CA PRO A 89 -3.03 -6.54 -7.71
C PRO A 89 -3.74 -7.84 -8.07
N SER A 90 -2.97 -8.91 -8.26
CA SER A 90 -3.50 -10.27 -8.50
C SER A 90 -3.76 -11.06 -7.22
N ALA A 91 -3.41 -10.51 -6.05
CA ALA A 91 -3.53 -11.14 -4.74
C ALA A 91 -3.76 -10.09 -3.64
N ASN A 92 -4.06 -10.54 -2.42
CA ASN A 92 -4.30 -9.65 -1.27
C ASN A 92 -3.06 -8.81 -0.91
N VAL A 93 -3.18 -7.49 -1.07
CA VAL A 93 -2.15 -6.50 -0.68
C VAL A 93 -2.33 -5.96 0.73
N ALA A 94 -3.47 -6.22 1.38
CA ALA A 94 -3.73 -5.87 2.79
C ALA A 94 -3.16 -6.93 3.74
N THR A 95 -1.84 -7.13 3.70
CA THR A 95 -1.14 -8.11 4.57
C THR A 95 0.11 -7.51 5.20
N ILE A 96 0.57 -8.09 6.31
CA ILE A 96 1.85 -7.73 6.94
C ILE A 96 3.02 -7.91 5.96
N ALA A 97 3.01 -8.99 5.18
CA ALA A 97 4.06 -9.30 4.21
C ALA A 97 4.17 -8.24 3.10
N ASN A 98 3.04 -7.64 2.74
CA ASN A 98 2.97 -6.51 1.82
C ASN A 98 3.08 -5.15 2.55
N ASN A 99 3.61 -5.12 3.77
CA ASN A 99 3.82 -3.90 4.56
C ASN A 99 2.55 -3.06 4.83
N ALA A 100 1.34 -3.62 4.66
CA ALA A 100 0.11 -2.96 5.08
C ALA A 100 0.08 -2.81 6.61
N ILE A 101 -0.62 -1.78 7.09
CA ILE A 101 -0.76 -1.50 8.52
C ILE A 101 -2.20 -1.15 8.85
N VAL A 102 -2.61 -1.42 10.09
CA VAL A 102 -3.86 -0.91 10.66
C VAL A 102 -3.51 0.38 11.40
N ILE A 103 -4.03 1.52 10.95
CA ILE A 103 -3.77 2.85 11.57
C ILE A 103 -4.89 3.28 12.52
N GLU A 104 -6.09 2.71 12.37
CA GLU A 104 -7.20 2.88 13.30
C GLU A 104 -7.91 1.54 13.54
N GLY A 105 -8.43 1.37 14.74
CA GLY A 105 -9.01 0.13 15.23
C GLY A 105 -8.25 -0.41 16.43
N VAL A 106 -8.96 -1.13 17.29
CA VAL A 106 -8.46 -1.70 18.53
C VAL A 106 -8.38 -3.22 18.37
N SER A 107 -7.23 -3.77 18.74
CA SER A 107 -7.00 -5.22 18.86
C SER A 107 -6.07 -5.47 20.03
N ARG A 108 -6.24 -6.61 20.72
CA ARG A 108 -5.27 -7.08 21.72
C ARG A 108 -4.01 -7.66 21.09
N SER A 109 -4.11 -8.19 19.88
CA SER A 109 -3.00 -8.76 19.13
C SER A 109 -2.60 -7.85 17.98
N ARG A 110 -1.32 -7.45 17.95
CA ARG A 110 -0.79 -6.61 16.87
C ARG A 110 -1.05 -7.28 15.52
N ASN A 111 -1.58 -6.51 14.57
CA ASN A 111 -1.88 -6.92 13.20
C ASN A 111 -2.92 -8.05 13.06
N ALA A 112 -3.76 -8.32 14.08
CA ALA A 112 -4.77 -9.40 14.02
C ALA A 112 -5.59 -9.41 12.73
N LEU A 113 -6.03 -8.24 12.25
CA LEU A 113 -6.83 -8.11 11.03
C LEU A 113 -6.12 -8.57 9.74
N ILE A 114 -4.80 -8.44 9.67
CA ILE A 114 -4.03 -8.56 8.40
C ILE A 114 -2.89 -9.58 8.49
N ASN A 115 -2.88 -10.42 9.53
CA ASN A 115 -1.87 -11.46 9.74
C ASN A 115 -2.15 -12.76 8.99
N GLY A 116 -3.36 -12.92 8.42
CA GLY A 116 -3.79 -14.10 7.66
C GLY A 116 -4.40 -15.23 8.50
N GLU A 117 -4.44 -15.10 9.83
CA GLU A 117 -5.14 -16.04 10.72
C GLU A 117 -6.64 -15.73 10.72
N THR A 118 -7.46 -16.74 10.41
CA THR A 118 -8.91 -16.60 10.20
C THR A 118 -9.70 -17.73 10.86
N SER A 119 -9.08 -18.51 11.73
CA SER A 119 -9.75 -19.63 12.41
C SER A 119 -9.46 -19.62 13.92
N ASN A 120 -8.36 -19.03 14.35
CA ASN A 120 -7.99 -18.92 15.75
C ASN A 120 -8.29 -17.53 16.32
N TYR A 121 -9.58 -17.20 16.46
CA TYR A 121 -10.06 -16.02 17.18
C TYR A 121 -11.13 -16.41 18.20
N ASP A 122 -11.19 -15.66 19.28
CA ASP A 122 -12.09 -15.86 20.41
C ASP A 122 -12.51 -14.51 21.01
N TRP A 123 -13.22 -14.54 22.14
CA TRP A 123 -13.73 -13.33 22.78
C TRP A 123 -12.64 -12.32 23.18
N ASP A 124 -11.40 -12.75 23.29
CA ASP A 124 -10.28 -11.93 23.73
C ASP A 124 -9.31 -11.57 22.59
N ASN A 125 -9.16 -12.39 21.54
CA ASN A 125 -8.10 -12.24 20.54
C ASN A 125 -8.54 -12.55 19.10
N GLY A 126 -7.71 -12.15 18.14
CA GLY A 126 -7.84 -12.54 16.73
C GLY A 126 -8.76 -11.67 15.87
N TYR A 127 -9.14 -10.49 16.36
CA TYR A 127 -9.96 -9.53 15.62
C TYR A 127 -9.51 -8.09 15.88
N THR A 128 -9.93 -7.17 15.01
CA THR A 128 -9.84 -5.72 15.22
C THR A 128 -11.26 -5.15 15.27
N CYS A 129 -11.54 -4.23 16.18
CA CYS A 129 -12.85 -3.58 16.31
C CYS A 129 -12.72 -2.09 16.62
N HIS A 130 -13.84 -1.38 16.61
CA HIS A 130 -13.98 -0.03 17.15
C HIS A 130 -15.37 0.10 17.78
N GLN A 131 -15.60 1.18 18.53
CA GLN A 131 -16.92 1.44 19.10
C GLN A 131 -17.87 1.92 17.99
N LEU A 132 -19.09 1.37 17.95
CA LEU A 132 -20.09 1.83 16.98
C LEU A 132 -20.40 3.32 17.20
N GLY A 133 -20.36 4.10 16.12
CA GLY A 133 -20.54 5.55 16.15
C GLY A 133 -19.32 6.36 16.62
N SER A 134 -18.19 5.70 16.91
CA SER A 134 -16.94 6.36 17.32
C SER A 134 -15.72 5.61 16.77
N GLY A 135 -15.14 6.17 15.71
CA GLY A 135 -13.98 5.62 15.00
C GLY A 135 -14.35 4.67 13.87
N ALA A 136 -13.32 4.04 13.30
CA ALA A 136 -13.35 3.11 12.19
C ALA A 136 -12.21 2.08 12.30
N ILE A 137 -12.23 1.08 11.42
CA ILE A 137 -11.05 0.26 11.14
C ILE A 137 -10.41 0.82 9.87
N ILE A 138 -9.21 1.38 9.99
CA ILE A 138 -8.51 1.95 8.85
C ILE A 138 -7.25 1.14 8.56
N VAL A 139 -7.19 0.57 7.35
CA VAL A 139 -6.03 -0.13 6.82
C VAL A 139 -5.33 0.76 5.81
N GLN A 140 -4.05 1.06 6.07
CA GLN A 140 -3.21 1.78 5.13
C GLN A 140 -2.33 0.80 4.36
N LEU A 141 -2.44 0.80 3.03
CA LEU A 141 -1.56 0.04 2.13
C LEU A 141 -0.20 0.74 1.96
N PRO A 142 0.88 0.06 1.53
CA PRO A 142 2.19 0.70 1.34
C PRO A 142 2.23 1.66 0.14
N GLN A 143 1.36 1.45 -0.85
CA GLN A 143 1.25 2.25 -2.06
C GLN A 143 -0.22 2.22 -2.54
N PRO A 144 -0.63 3.15 -3.40
CA PRO A 144 -1.91 3.04 -4.12
C PRO A 144 -1.97 1.79 -5.01
N TYR A 145 -3.16 1.21 -5.12
CA TYR A 145 -3.49 0.08 -5.98
C TYR A 145 -4.86 0.29 -6.62
N LEU A 146 -5.09 -0.32 -7.78
CA LEU A 146 -6.43 -0.42 -8.37
C LEU A 146 -7.11 -1.69 -7.86
N ILE A 147 -7.88 -1.56 -6.78
CA ILE A 147 -8.59 -2.68 -6.14
C ILE A 147 -10.05 -2.65 -6.59
N ASP A 148 -10.56 -3.77 -7.11
CA ASP A 148 -11.94 -3.91 -7.58
C ASP A 148 -12.83 -4.71 -6.61
N SER A 149 -12.23 -5.41 -5.65
CA SER A 149 -12.93 -6.38 -4.80
C SER A 149 -12.29 -6.50 -3.42
N MET A 150 -13.11 -6.80 -2.42
CA MET A 150 -12.71 -6.99 -1.03
C MET A 150 -13.47 -8.16 -0.41
N ARG A 151 -12.89 -8.78 0.62
CA ARG A 151 -13.53 -9.83 1.42
C ARG A 151 -13.36 -9.50 2.89
N LEU A 152 -14.42 -9.72 3.66
CA LEU A 152 -14.45 -9.45 5.09
C LEU A 152 -14.92 -10.73 5.80
N LEU A 153 -14.20 -11.14 6.83
CA LEU A 153 -14.68 -12.09 7.82
C LEU A 153 -15.20 -11.26 9.00
N LEU A 154 -16.52 -11.20 9.14
CA LEU A 154 -17.15 -10.57 10.29
C LEU A 154 -17.19 -11.59 11.44
N TRP A 155 -17.26 -11.07 12.67
CA TRP A 155 -17.38 -11.90 13.85
C TRP A 155 -18.60 -12.83 13.76
N ASP A 156 -18.35 -14.13 13.94
CA ASP A 156 -19.33 -15.20 13.72
C ASP A 156 -19.37 -16.23 14.87
N CYS A 157 -18.75 -15.94 16.02
CA CYS A 157 -18.75 -16.87 17.17
C CYS A 157 -20.08 -16.85 17.96
N ASP A 158 -21.00 -15.94 17.64
CA ASP A 158 -22.36 -15.89 18.19
C ASP A 158 -23.34 -15.29 17.17
N ASP A 159 -24.64 -15.33 17.50
CA ASP A 159 -25.70 -14.87 16.60
C ASP A 159 -25.81 -13.33 16.61
N ARG A 160 -25.09 -12.70 15.67
CA ARG A 160 -25.03 -11.23 15.50
C ARG A 160 -25.19 -10.84 14.03
N HIS A 161 -25.68 -9.63 13.83
CA HIS A 161 -25.93 -9.06 12.50
C HIS A 161 -25.23 -7.71 12.36
N TYR A 162 -24.69 -7.43 11.18
CA TYR A 162 -23.93 -6.23 10.88
C TYR A 162 -24.51 -5.48 9.68
N SER A 163 -24.52 -4.16 9.77
CA SER A 163 -24.67 -3.25 8.63
C SER A 163 -23.47 -2.31 8.62
N TYR A 164 -22.84 -2.14 7.46
CA TYR A 164 -21.64 -1.34 7.31
C TYR A 164 -21.60 -0.67 5.94
N TYR A 165 -20.71 0.30 5.80
CA TYR A 165 -20.28 0.87 4.53
C TYR A 165 -18.76 0.74 4.44
N VAL A 166 -18.22 0.92 3.24
CA VAL A 166 -16.77 0.93 3.00
C VAL A 166 -16.45 2.22 2.26
N GLU A 167 -15.43 2.91 2.73
CA GLU A 167 -14.85 4.09 2.08
C GLU A 167 -13.41 3.81 1.68
N VAL A 168 -12.94 4.51 0.65
CA VAL A 168 -11.57 4.43 0.15
C VAL A 168 -11.04 5.86 -0.03
N SER A 169 -9.75 6.07 0.28
CA SER A 169 -9.10 7.37 0.15
C SER A 169 -7.62 7.17 -0.21
N CYS A 170 -7.05 8.12 -0.96
CA CYS A 170 -5.64 8.13 -1.33
C CYS A 170 -4.80 9.06 -0.43
N ASP A 171 -5.45 9.92 0.36
CA ASP A 171 -4.83 10.99 1.13
C ASP A 171 -5.34 11.07 2.59
N ASN A 172 -6.21 10.14 2.98
CA ASN A 172 -6.81 10.09 4.32
C ASN A 172 -7.63 11.35 4.66
N THR A 173 -8.22 11.98 3.64
CA THR A 173 -9.25 13.01 3.76
C THR A 173 -10.60 12.54 3.23
#